data_AF-A0A9W6LH42-F1
#
_entry.id   AF-A0A9W6LH42-F1
#
_cell.length_a   1.000
_cell.length_b   1.000
_cell.length_c   1.000
_cell.angle_alpha   90.00
_cell.angle_beta   90.00
_cell.angle_gamma   90.00
#
_symmetry.space_group_name_H-M   'P 1'
#
loop_
_entity.id
_entity.type
_entity.pdbx_description
1 polymer ?
#
loop_
_entity_poly.entity_id
_entity_poly.type
_entity_poly.pdbx_seq_one_letter_code
_entity_poly.pdbx_strand_id
1 'polypeptide(L)'
;MNADGRGAGTHPVPVSTSGSRGSVRALPGPAPRPFGLAPDDFDRDPVASLARLRGEYGDVYAFGAGKVALARPDWSHWMLARTNNETLVDPPEPPRSVQRRGLVRDRVETWMVTKRTAQWHRLGRDIAERTAPAIRRHLERFLDRAELATIRIRDCELALLDAAGAIFIRDLEGDLRAKMIRAAALLIPQGKSTIEPPAWLSLWTHRRLRANDALIEVLLAHVASRRASRDPDEPPSDLLDLLLDTRDDDRPAFTDLDVAQTLSINLGNLYAVGGAGLAWLLAAQGAHDCARPEATDRKDWARAVVKETLRVYPPVALTSRVLVEDKEFGDYTVPAGNSVFISPLLLHTDPRWWREDPSRFDPARWLADEVHDPHAYLPYGAGPRMCTGMHIANAVLETAADLLDGRTVTSRSGPIKPQWDAIARPRRFRVRVGRDENQGEEARPSGPSVMRLRRRCRSGPVCDSLDGYSLCTREAAMRISDILRSKGDAVVTIRPEDTVRALIARLAEHNVGALVVSADGRDVVGIVSERDVARGLHADPGLLDAPVARIMTAEVHTRFPSDSIEDLMVLMTQQRIRHVPVVTDGGALMGIVSIGDVVKGRIGQLEFEKRQLEGYISGTG
;
A
#
# COMPACT_ATOMS: atom_id res chain seq x y z
N MET A 1 1.09 50.31 55.81
CA MET A 1 -0.37 50.08 55.88
C MET A 1 -0.78 49.23 54.68
N ASN A 2 -1.75 48.34 54.88
CA ASN A 2 -2.43 47.54 53.84
C ASN A 2 -3.29 48.50 52.95
N ALA A 3 -4.03 48.16 51.89
CA ALA A 3 -4.40 46.92 51.16
C ALA A 3 -5.04 47.39 49.81
N ASP A 4 -5.34 46.60 48.78
CA ASP A 4 -4.95 45.25 48.30
C ASP A 4 -5.28 45.20 46.77
N GLY A 5 -5.22 44.04 46.10
CA GLY A 5 -5.80 43.87 44.75
C GLY A 5 -5.09 42.85 43.84
N ARG A 6 -5.23 41.55 44.14
CA ARG A 6 -4.75 40.47 43.25
C ARG A 6 -5.81 40.09 42.20
N GLY A 7 -5.46 40.12 40.92
CA GLY A 7 -6.18 39.44 39.84
C GLY A 7 -5.49 38.10 39.52
N ALA A 8 -6.23 36.99 39.56
CA ALA A 8 -5.66 35.64 39.49
C ALA A 8 -5.38 35.17 38.05
N GLY A 9 -4.22 34.55 37.84
CA GLY A 9 -3.96 33.72 36.66
C GLY A 9 -4.61 32.34 36.82
N THR A 10 -5.31 31.87 35.78
CA THR A 10 -5.93 30.54 35.77
C THR A 10 -4.88 29.45 35.56
N HIS A 11 -4.42 28.86 36.67
CA HIS A 11 -3.73 27.58 36.66
C HIS A 11 -4.66 26.46 36.12
N PRO A 12 -4.15 25.48 35.36
CA PRO A 12 -4.93 24.29 35.02
C PRO A 12 -5.19 23.47 36.29
N VAL A 13 -6.46 23.09 36.49
CA VAL A 13 -6.92 22.31 37.64
C VAL A 13 -6.39 20.87 37.56
N PRO A 14 -5.82 20.30 38.63
CA PRO A 14 -5.51 18.87 38.67
C PRO A 14 -6.81 18.09 38.87
N VAL A 15 -7.28 17.43 37.80
CA VAL A 15 -8.43 16.50 37.90
C VAL A 15 -7.96 15.21 38.56
N SER A 16 -8.34 15.00 39.82
CA SER A 16 -8.08 13.76 40.54
C SER A 16 -9.03 12.64 40.07
N THR A 17 -8.63 11.85 39.09
CA THR A 17 -9.32 10.61 38.73
C THR A 17 -8.87 9.47 39.66
N SER A 18 -9.58 9.31 40.78
CA SER A 18 -9.48 8.13 41.64
C SER A 18 -10.17 6.92 40.99
N GLY A 19 -9.57 6.42 39.91
CA GLY A 19 -9.85 5.11 39.34
C GLY A 19 -8.56 4.31 39.33
N SER A 20 -8.62 3.03 39.71
CA SER A 20 -7.45 2.15 39.83
C SER A 20 -6.87 1.80 38.45
N ARG A 21 -6.14 2.73 37.84
CA ARG A 21 -5.22 2.42 36.75
C ARG A 21 -4.09 1.57 37.32
N GLY A 22 -3.82 0.41 36.73
CA GLY A 22 -2.57 -0.29 36.96
C GLY A 22 -1.41 0.68 36.68
N SER A 23 -0.34 0.58 37.46
CA SER A 23 0.76 1.55 37.40
C SER A 23 1.39 1.54 36.00
N VAL A 24 1.05 2.54 35.18
CA VAL A 24 1.59 2.70 33.82
C VAL A 24 3.11 2.78 33.92
N ARG A 25 3.79 1.74 33.44
CA ARG A 25 5.24 1.65 33.49
C ARG A 25 5.80 2.67 32.51
N ALA A 26 6.66 3.57 32.99
CA ALA A 26 7.31 4.54 32.13
C ALA A 26 8.09 3.83 31.02
N LEU A 27 8.02 4.37 29.80
CA LEU A 27 8.76 3.83 28.65
C LEU A 27 10.27 3.80 28.97
N PRO A 28 10.95 2.66 28.79
CA PRO A 28 12.37 2.56 29.04
C PRO A 28 13.13 3.26 27.91
N GLY A 29 14.35 3.70 28.18
CA GLY A 29 15.18 4.38 27.19
C GLY A 29 16.35 5.12 27.84
N PRO A 30 17.25 5.68 27.02
CA PRO A 30 18.36 6.47 27.51
C PRO A 30 17.86 7.77 28.15
N ALA A 31 18.65 8.35 29.05
CA ALA A 31 18.33 9.64 29.67
C ALA A 31 18.07 10.72 28.58
N PRO A 32 17.01 11.53 28.72
CA PRO A 32 16.62 12.49 27.69
C PRO A 32 17.73 13.52 27.47
N ARG A 33 18.14 13.69 26.21
CA ARG A 33 19.17 14.65 25.82
C ARG A 33 18.61 16.07 25.78
N PRO A 34 19.48 17.12 25.83
CA PRO A 34 19.05 18.50 25.60
C PRO A 34 18.19 18.62 24.34
N PHE A 35 17.12 19.40 24.43
CA PHE A 35 16.12 19.59 23.37
C PHE A 35 15.40 18.30 22.89
N GLY A 36 15.47 17.21 23.66
CA GLY A 36 14.78 15.96 23.32
C GLY A 36 15.40 15.17 22.16
N LEU A 37 16.66 15.46 21.82
CA LEU A 37 17.36 14.86 20.68
C LEU A 37 17.61 13.35 20.84
N ALA A 38 17.74 12.69 19.69
CA ALA A 38 18.16 11.29 19.60
C ALA A 38 19.64 11.10 20.01
N PRO A 39 20.09 9.87 20.29
CA PRO A 39 21.51 9.55 20.45
C PRO A 39 22.40 10.04 19.31
N ASP A 40 23.65 10.43 19.61
CA ASP A 40 24.61 10.92 18.60
C ASP A 40 24.94 9.90 17.50
N ASP A 41 24.79 8.61 17.79
CA ASP A 41 25.01 7.53 16.83
C ASP A 41 23.81 7.35 15.87
N PHE A 42 22.63 7.88 16.17
CA PHE A 42 21.41 7.66 15.37
C PHE A 42 21.50 8.28 13.96
N ASP A 43 21.88 9.56 13.84
CA ASP A 43 22.02 10.21 12.53
C ASP A 43 23.20 9.62 11.71
N ARG A 44 24.11 8.89 12.36
CA ARG A 44 25.26 8.22 11.72
C ARG A 44 24.93 6.79 11.26
N ASP A 45 24.25 6.02 12.10
CA ASP A 45 23.77 4.68 11.81
C ASP A 45 22.50 4.38 12.64
N PRO A 46 21.29 4.69 12.12
CA PRO A 46 20.07 4.60 12.89
C PRO A 46 19.71 3.14 13.20
N VAL A 47 20.06 2.21 12.31
CA VAL A 47 19.79 0.78 12.51
C VAL A 47 20.69 0.21 13.60
N ALA A 48 22.00 0.53 13.61
CA ALA A 48 22.89 0.09 14.69
C ALA A 48 22.55 0.75 16.03
N SER A 49 22.18 2.04 16.05
CA SER A 49 21.73 2.74 17.26
C SER A 49 20.48 2.09 17.85
N LEU A 50 19.46 1.82 17.02
CA LEU A 50 18.25 1.11 17.46
C LEU A 50 18.54 -0.34 17.88
N ALA A 51 19.41 -1.09 17.18
CA ALA A 51 19.81 -2.45 17.57
C ALA A 51 20.42 -2.48 18.98
N ARG A 52 21.29 -1.52 19.28
CA ARG A 52 21.92 -1.35 20.60
C ARG A 52 20.88 -1.03 21.67
N LEU A 53 20.02 -0.04 21.43
CA LEU A 53 18.96 0.34 22.38
C LEU A 53 17.97 -0.81 22.64
N ARG A 54 17.63 -1.62 21.63
CA ARG A 54 16.83 -2.85 21.83
C ARG A 54 17.52 -3.82 22.79
N GLY A 55 18.84 -3.97 22.69
CA GLY A 55 19.63 -4.80 23.61
C GLY A 55 19.69 -4.25 25.04
N GLU A 56 19.63 -2.93 25.22
CA GLU A 56 19.65 -2.25 26.53
C GLU A 56 18.26 -2.19 27.20
N TYR A 57 17.19 -1.97 26.42
CA TYR A 57 15.86 -1.60 26.94
C TYR A 57 14.71 -2.54 26.54
N GLY A 58 14.96 -3.54 25.67
CA GLY A 58 13.96 -4.50 25.22
C GLY A 58 13.23 -4.09 23.93
N ASP A 59 12.00 -4.60 23.74
CA ASP A 59 11.27 -4.49 22.47
C ASP A 59 10.40 -3.23 22.30
N VAL A 60 10.20 -2.45 23.37
CA VAL A 60 9.56 -1.13 23.36
C VAL A 60 10.48 -0.17 24.09
N TYR A 61 10.94 0.89 23.44
CA TYR A 61 11.79 1.89 24.10
C TYR A 61 11.67 3.27 23.46
N ALA A 62 11.74 4.30 24.29
CA ALA A 62 11.93 5.67 23.83
C ALA A 62 13.39 5.87 23.40
N PHE A 63 13.60 6.68 22.36
CA PHE A 63 14.95 7.09 21.93
C PHE A 63 15.06 8.59 21.61
N GLY A 64 14.02 9.36 21.90
CA GLY A 64 13.97 10.82 21.76
C GLY A 64 12.62 11.34 22.25
N ALA A 65 12.48 12.67 22.36
CA ALA A 65 11.20 13.26 22.75
C ALA A 65 10.12 12.92 21.71
N GLY A 66 9.05 12.25 22.14
CA GLY A 66 7.98 11.78 21.27
C GLY A 66 8.38 10.66 20.29
N LYS A 67 9.56 10.04 20.43
CA LYS A 67 10.08 9.00 19.52
C LYS A 67 10.26 7.68 20.26
N VAL A 68 9.50 6.68 19.86
CA VAL A 68 9.50 5.31 20.41
C VAL A 68 9.84 4.33 19.30
N ALA A 69 10.53 3.23 19.59
CA ALA A 69 10.77 2.15 18.65
C ALA A 69 10.10 0.84 19.11
N LEU A 70 9.64 0.05 18.15
CA LEU A 70 9.13 -1.30 18.34
C LEU A 70 10.03 -2.31 17.60
N ALA A 71 10.38 -3.41 18.26
CA ALA A 71 11.28 -4.43 17.72
C ALA A 71 10.67 -5.84 17.62
N ARG A 72 9.33 -5.96 17.69
CA ARG A 72 8.60 -7.22 17.46
C ARG A 72 7.80 -7.20 16.14
N PRO A 73 7.72 -8.34 15.42
CA PRO A 73 6.97 -8.48 14.18
C PRO A 73 5.47 -8.19 14.32
N ASP A 74 4.81 -8.76 15.33
CA ASP A 74 3.37 -8.64 15.59
C ASP A 74 2.92 -7.19 15.79
N TRP A 75 3.59 -6.46 16.67
CA TRP A 75 3.33 -5.04 16.94
C TRP A 75 3.67 -4.15 15.74
N SER A 76 4.75 -4.47 15.02
CA SER A 76 5.15 -3.77 13.80
C SER A 76 4.11 -3.93 12.69
N HIS A 77 3.60 -5.15 12.50
CA HIS A 77 2.55 -5.42 11.54
C HIS A 77 1.23 -4.75 11.94
N TRP A 78 0.83 -4.79 13.21
CA TRP A 78 -0.34 -4.08 13.73
C TRP A 78 -0.28 -2.57 13.39
N MET A 79 0.85 -1.92 13.67
CA MET A 79 1.06 -0.49 13.42
C MET A 79 0.91 -0.11 11.94
N LEU A 80 1.38 -0.97 11.04
CA LEU A 80 1.29 -0.78 9.58
C LEU A 80 -0.10 -1.15 9.03
N ALA A 81 -0.76 -2.15 9.62
CA ALA A 81 -2.12 -2.59 9.29
C ALA A 81 -3.17 -1.54 9.67
N ARG A 82 -3.00 -0.84 10.79
CA ARG A 82 -3.92 0.18 11.32
C ARG A 82 -3.57 1.63 10.89
N THR A 83 -2.94 1.79 9.71
CA THR A 83 -2.70 3.14 9.19
C THR A 83 -3.99 3.75 8.63
N ASN A 84 -4.26 5.03 8.99
CA ASN A 84 -5.45 5.86 8.71
C ASN A 84 -6.67 5.61 9.60
N ASN A 85 -6.52 4.87 10.69
CA ASN A 85 -7.53 4.82 11.76
C ASN A 85 -6.89 5.01 13.15
N GLU A 86 -6.08 4.05 13.61
CA GLU A 86 -5.40 4.13 14.92
C GLU A 86 -3.99 4.75 14.81
N THR A 87 -3.40 4.71 13.61
CA THR A 87 -2.04 5.21 13.33
C THR A 87 -2.05 6.13 12.11
N LEU A 88 -1.34 7.24 12.16
CA LEU A 88 -1.15 8.18 11.05
C LEU A 88 0.24 8.02 10.45
N VAL A 89 0.40 8.44 9.20
CA VAL A 89 1.74 8.58 8.62
C VAL A 89 2.42 9.77 9.28
N ASP A 90 3.65 9.57 9.76
CA ASP A 90 4.50 10.62 10.31
C ASP A 90 4.62 11.77 9.28
N PRO A 91 4.19 13.01 9.58
CA PRO A 91 3.89 14.00 8.55
C PRO A 91 5.14 14.37 7.72
N PRO A 92 5.16 14.09 6.40
CA PRO A 92 6.25 14.50 5.52
C PRO A 92 6.04 15.92 4.96
N GLU A 93 5.09 16.66 5.54
CA GLU A 93 4.48 17.85 4.93
C GLU A 93 5.02 19.15 5.52
N PRO A 94 5.47 20.12 4.69
CA PRO A 94 5.64 21.49 5.16
C PRO A 94 4.28 22.06 5.58
N PRO A 95 4.23 22.97 6.57
CA PRO A 95 2.97 23.48 7.12
C PRO A 95 2.04 24.06 6.04
N ARG A 96 0.72 23.94 6.26
CA ARG A 96 -0.37 24.36 5.35
C ARG A 96 -0.19 25.76 4.73
N SER A 97 0.52 26.67 5.39
CA SER A 97 0.90 27.99 4.86
C SER A 97 1.73 27.96 3.57
N VAL A 98 2.44 26.85 3.31
CA VAL A 98 3.28 26.63 2.12
C VAL A 98 2.50 26.00 0.95
N GLN A 99 1.39 25.30 1.22
CA GLN A 99 0.53 24.61 0.24
C GLN A 99 -0.39 25.56 -0.56
N ARG A 100 -0.06 26.86 -0.69
CA ARG A 100 -0.91 27.87 -1.37
C ARG A 100 -1.10 27.68 -2.90
N ARG A 101 -0.61 26.58 -3.49
CA ARG A 101 -0.83 26.22 -4.91
C ARG A 101 -1.58 24.89 -5.01
N GLY A 102 -2.78 24.92 -5.59
CA GLY A 102 -3.70 23.79 -5.69
C GLY A 102 -3.26 22.58 -6.52
N LEU A 103 -2.01 22.53 -7.01
CA LEU A 103 -1.40 21.36 -7.64
C LEU A 103 -0.95 20.31 -6.62
N VAL A 104 -0.81 20.71 -5.34
CA VAL A 104 -0.55 19.82 -4.21
C VAL A 104 -1.83 19.68 -3.38
N ARG A 105 -2.75 18.83 -3.85
CA ARG A 105 -3.67 18.12 -2.94
C ARG A 105 -2.84 17.32 -1.94
N ASP A 106 -3.45 17.01 -0.79
CA ASP A 106 -2.90 16.02 0.14
C ASP A 106 -2.66 14.71 -0.65
N ARG A 107 -1.39 14.46 -0.97
CA ARG A 107 -1.01 13.34 -1.85
C ARG A 107 -1.42 12.02 -1.25
N VAL A 108 -1.52 11.98 0.07
CA VAL A 108 -1.70 10.79 0.86
C VAL A 108 -3.16 10.31 0.77
N GLU A 109 -4.14 11.22 0.83
CA GLU A 109 -5.54 10.87 0.60
C GLU A 109 -5.83 10.52 -0.85
N THR A 110 -5.41 11.37 -1.82
CA THR A 110 -5.61 11.11 -3.25
C THR A 110 -5.02 9.75 -3.66
N TRP A 111 -3.77 9.46 -3.26
CA TRP A 111 -3.12 8.19 -3.56
C TRP A 111 -3.80 6.99 -2.85
N MET A 112 -4.32 7.15 -1.63
CA MET A 112 -5.11 6.10 -0.98
C MET A 112 -6.46 5.86 -1.66
N VAL A 113 -7.09 6.89 -2.22
CA VAL A 113 -8.29 6.74 -3.06
C VAL A 113 -7.92 5.99 -4.35
N THR A 114 -6.91 6.44 -5.10
CA THR A 114 -6.46 5.78 -6.33
C THR A 114 -6.05 4.33 -6.11
N LYS A 115 -5.29 4.02 -5.06
CA LYS A 115 -4.87 2.65 -4.73
C LYS A 115 -6.05 1.71 -4.47
N ARG A 116 -7.11 2.19 -3.81
CA ARG A 116 -8.33 1.42 -3.51
C ARG A 116 -9.21 1.26 -4.74
N THR A 117 -9.51 2.35 -5.45
CA THR A 117 -10.37 2.35 -6.64
C THR A 117 -9.75 1.57 -7.79
N ALA A 118 -8.44 1.73 -8.07
CA ALA A 118 -7.77 1.01 -9.17
C ALA A 118 -7.38 -0.45 -8.82
N GLN A 119 -7.95 -1.03 -7.76
CA GLN A 119 -7.68 -2.38 -7.25
C GLN A 119 -6.19 -2.76 -7.31
N TRP A 120 -5.31 -1.89 -6.78
CA TRP A 120 -3.91 -1.79 -7.23
C TRP A 120 -3.12 -3.11 -7.22
N HIS A 121 -3.44 -4.05 -6.33
CA HIS A 121 -2.80 -5.36 -6.30
C HIS A 121 -3.00 -6.18 -7.59
N ARG A 122 -4.16 -6.05 -8.26
CA ARG A 122 -4.44 -6.64 -9.58
C ARG A 122 -3.74 -5.84 -10.68
N LEU A 123 -3.96 -4.53 -10.71
CA LEU A 123 -3.37 -3.60 -11.69
C LEU A 123 -1.84 -3.72 -11.75
N GLY A 124 -1.18 -3.70 -10.59
CA GLY A 124 0.27 -3.81 -10.46
C GLY A 124 0.84 -5.16 -10.91
N ARG A 125 0.03 -6.24 -10.86
CA ARG A 125 0.40 -7.55 -11.39
C ARG A 125 0.24 -7.57 -12.91
N ASP A 126 -0.92 -7.16 -13.41
CA ASP A 126 -1.24 -7.11 -14.84
C ASP A 126 -0.22 -6.26 -15.62
N ILE A 127 0.14 -5.06 -15.13
CA ILE A 127 1.20 -4.26 -15.76
C ILE A 127 2.58 -4.93 -15.70
N ALA A 128 2.92 -5.62 -14.61
CA ALA A 128 4.20 -6.32 -14.48
C ALA A 128 4.29 -7.51 -15.45
N GLU A 129 3.21 -8.28 -15.61
CA GLU A 129 3.11 -9.39 -16.57
C GLU A 129 3.16 -8.90 -18.02
N ARG A 130 2.36 -7.87 -18.38
CA ARG A 130 2.39 -7.26 -19.73
C ARG A 130 3.74 -6.70 -20.11
N THR A 131 4.45 -6.08 -19.17
CA THR A 131 5.70 -5.34 -19.44
C THR A 131 6.96 -6.16 -19.20
N ALA A 132 6.85 -7.39 -18.68
CA ALA A 132 7.98 -8.30 -18.45
C ALA A 132 8.93 -8.46 -19.67
N PRO A 133 8.45 -8.61 -20.93
CA PRO A 133 9.34 -8.67 -22.09
C PRO A 133 10.13 -7.37 -22.32
N ALA A 134 9.55 -6.21 -22.00
CA ALA A 134 10.24 -4.93 -22.09
C ALA A 134 11.26 -4.78 -20.96
N ILE A 135 10.87 -5.08 -19.71
CA ILE A 135 11.76 -5.09 -18.54
C ILE A 135 13.02 -5.91 -18.84
N ARG A 136 12.86 -7.16 -19.34
CA ARG A 136 13.95 -8.03 -19.75
C ARG A 136 14.88 -7.37 -20.78
N ARG A 137 14.35 -6.89 -21.92
CA ARG A 137 15.16 -6.22 -22.96
C ARG A 137 15.89 -4.96 -22.48
N HIS A 138 15.37 -4.25 -21.48
CA HIS A 138 16.04 -3.09 -20.90
C HIS A 138 17.17 -3.49 -19.95
N LEU A 139 16.95 -4.52 -19.12
CA LEU A 139 17.96 -5.06 -18.20
C LEU A 139 19.08 -5.81 -18.93
N GLU A 140 18.77 -6.61 -19.96
CA GLU A 140 19.76 -7.25 -20.84
C GLU A 140 20.70 -6.22 -21.45
N ARG A 141 20.14 -5.20 -22.13
CA ARG A 141 20.92 -4.09 -22.71
C ARG A 141 21.69 -3.28 -21.67
N PHE A 142 21.30 -3.28 -20.40
CA PHE A 142 22.05 -2.65 -19.32
C PHE A 142 23.24 -3.52 -18.88
N LEU A 143 23.02 -4.82 -18.65
CA LEU A 143 24.04 -5.77 -18.22
C LEU A 143 25.08 -6.05 -19.31
N ASP A 144 24.69 -6.17 -20.58
CA ASP A 144 25.64 -6.33 -21.69
C ASP A 144 26.52 -5.08 -21.87
N ARG A 145 25.98 -3.87 -21.68
CA ARG A 145 26.79 -2.64 -21.66
C ARG A 145 27.71 -2.56 -20.43
N ALA A 146 27.36 -3.21 -19.33
CA ALA A 146 28.16 -3.26 -18.13
C ALA A 146 29.41 -4.17 -18.23
N GLU A 147 29.48 -5.06 -19.23
CA GLU A 147 30.70 -5.81 -19.53
C GLU A 147 31.86 -4.85 -19.89
N LEU A 148 31.53 -3.68 -20.45
CA LEU A 148 32.48 -2.67 -20.94
C LEU A 148 32.79 -1.55 -19.94
N ALA A 149 32.05 -1.42 -18.83
CA ALA A 149 32.13 -0.26 -17.93
C ALA A 149 31.89 -0.61 -16.45
N THR A 150 32.37 0.26 -15.54
CA THR A 150 32.02 0.14 -14.11
C THR A 150 30.64 0.73 -13.85
N ILE A 151 29.69 -0.10 -13.38
CA ILE A 151 28.38 0.35 -12.93
C ILE A 151 28.52 1.15 -11.64
N ARG A 152 27.82 2.28 -11.55
CA ARG A 152 27.58 3.08 -10.34
C ARG A 152 26.08 3.13 -10.06
N ILE A 153 25.70 3.63 -8.88
CA ILE A 153 24.29 3.75 -8.45
C ILE A 153 23.45 4.53 -9.47
N ARG A 154 24.06 5.54 -10.08
CA ARG A 154 23.45 6.37 -11.11
C ARG A 154 23.09 5.61 -12.38
N ASP A 155 23.89 4.61 -12.73
CA ASP A 155 23.69 3.81 -13.92
C ASP A 155 22.53 2.81 -13.69
N CYS A 156 22.37 2.30 -12.46
CA CYS A 156 21.17 1.53 -12.02
C CYS A 156 19.88 2.38 -12.01
N GLU A 157 19.92 3.59 -11.45
CA GLU A 157 18.80 4.55 -11.50
C GLU A 157 18.35 4.81 -12.95
N LEU A 158 19.30 5.01 -13.87
CA LEU A 158 18.99 5.26 -15.29
C LEU A 158 18.49 4.01 -16.03
N ALA A 159 18.99 2.82 -15.71
CA ALA A 159 18.45 1.57 -16.28
C ALA A 159 16.98 1.35 -15.88
N LEU A 160 16.64 1.64 -14.63
CA LEU A 160 15.27 1.61 -14.11
C LEU A 160 14.39 2.69 -14.75
N LEU A 161 14.93 3.87 -15.06
CA LEU A 161 14.23 4.91 -15.82
C LEU A 161 13.95 4.47 -17.26
N ASP A 162 14.93 3.85 -17.92
CA ASP A 162 14.75 3.37 -19.30
C ASP A 162 13.66 2.27 -19.34
N ALA A 163 13.61 1.38 -18.34
CA ALA A 163 12.52 0.41 -18.18
C ALA A 163 11.18 1.07 -17.79
N ALA A 164 11.20 2.13 -16.98
CA ALA A 164 10.01 2.87 -16.54
C ALA A 164 9.21 3.48 -17.69
N GLY A 165 9.85 3.80 -18.83
CA GLY A 165 9.14 4.21 -20.04
C GLY A 165 8.17 3.13 -20.53
N ALA A 166 8.63 1.88 -20.64
CA ALA A 166 7.77 0.77 -21.05
C ALA A 166 6.71 0.38 -20.00
N ILE A 167 6.89 0.73 -18.73
CA ILE A 167 5.99 0.35 -17.63
C ILE A 167 4.91 1.41 -17.38
N PHE A 168 5.27 2.69 -17.41
CA PHE A 168 4.40 3.76 -16.93
C PHE A 168 3.93 4.73 -17.99
N ILE A 169 4.81 5.17 -18.90
CA ILE A 169 4.52 6.16 -19.94
C ILE A 169 5.45 5.84 -21.13
N ARG A 170 4.92 5.24 -22.21
CA ARG A 170 5.73 4.82 -23.38
C ARG A 170 6.70 5.90 -23.89
N ASP A 171 6.27 7.16 -23.84
CA ASP A 171 6.96 8.34 -24.40
C ASP A 171 7.82 9.10 -23.36
N LEU A 172 8.47 8.38 -22.43
CA LEU A 172 9.24 8.96 -21.31
C LEU A 172 10.60 9.54 -21.74
N GLU A 173 10.57 10.57 -22.59
CA GLU A 173 11.74 11.21 -23.18
C GLU A 173 11.85 12.71 -22.86
N GLY A 174 12.84 13.37 -23.47
CA GLY A 174 12.99 14.83 -23.48
C GLY A 174 12.84 15.53 -22.12
N ASP A 175 11.96 16.54 -22.10
CA ASP A 175 11.72 17.41 -20.95
C ASP A 175 11.05 16.67 -19.77
N LEU A 176 10.15 15.71 -20.01
CA LEU A 176 9.55 14.89 -18.95
C LEU A 176 10.63 14.06 -18.24
N ARG A 177 11.49 13.37 -19.00
CA ARG A 177 12.61 12.59 -18.46
C ARG A 177 13.57 13.48 -17.67
N ALA A 178 13.89 14.67 -18.18
CA ALA A 178 14.78 15.63 -17.50
C ALA A 178 14.18 16.18 -16.19
N LYS A 179 12.88 16.53 -16.18
CA LYS A 179 12.16 17.01 -14.99
C LYS A 179 12.01 15.94 -13.93
N MET A 180 11.74 14.69 -14.31
CA MET A 180 11.66 13.57 -13.36
C MET A 180 13.01 13.36 -12.66
N ILE A 181 14.11 13.26 -13.43
CA ILE A 181 15.48 13.18 -12.90
C ILE A 181 15.76 14.30 -11.89
N ARG A 182 15.39 15.54 -12.23
CA ARG A 182 15.61 16.72 -11.39
C ARG A 182 14.78 16.70 -10.10
N ALA A 183 13.53 16.25 -10.17
CA ALA A 183 12.66 16.12 -9.00
C ALA A 183 13.18 15.05 -8.04
N ALA A 184 13.52 13.86 -8.55
CA ALA A 184 14.07 12.77 -7.75
C ALA A 184 15.37 13.14 -7.02
N ALA A 185 16.29 13.82 -7.71
CA ALA A 185 17.55 14.30 -7.12
C ALA A 185 17.35 15.29 -5.95
N LEU A 186 16.17 15.94 -5.86
CA LEU A 186 15.78 16.86 -4.80
C LEU A 186 14.85 16.23 -3.74
N LEU A 187 14.47 14.95 -3.87
CA LEU A 187 13.64 14.23 -2.90
C LEU A 187 14.47 13.30 -2.00
N ILE A 188 15.44 12.59 -2.57
CA ILE A 188 16.25 11.55 -1.88
C ILE A 188 17.05 12.06 -0.66
N PRO A 189 17.68 13.26 -0.66
CA PRO A 189 18.59 13.68 0.43
C PRO A 189 17.94 13.95 1.80
N GLN A 190 16.62 13.87 1.96
CA GLN A 190 15.93 14.46 3.12
C GLN A 190 16.14 13.71 4.45
N GLY A 191 16.33 12.38 4.41
CA GLY A 191 16.29 11.51 5.61
C GLY A 191 17.55 11.46 6.47
N LYS A 192 18.31 12.56 6.61
CA LYS A 192 19.58 12.59 7.38
C LYS A 192 19.56 13.31 8.71
N SER A 193 18.54 14.12 8.98
CA SER A 193 18.52 15.01 10.14
C SER A 193 17.34 14.67 11.02
N THR A 194 17.59 14.37 12.30
CA THR A 194 16.53 14.31 13.31
C THR A 194 15.95 15.68 13.67
N ILE A 195 16.49 16.77 13.10
CA ILE A 195 16.06 18.16 13.24
C ILE A 195 15.60 18.69 11.87
N GLU A 196 14.32 19.04 11.72
CA GLU A 196 13.82 19.75 10.54
C GLU A 196 13.76 21.27 10.80
N PRO A 197 14.44 22.12 10.00
CA PRO A 197 14.32 23.57 10.13
C PRO A 197 12.93 24.03 9.62
N PRO A 198 12.35 25.11 10.19
CA PRO A 198 11.08 25.66 9.73
C PRO A 198 11.07 25.90 8.21
N ALA A 199 9.96 25.56 7.54
CA ALA A 199 9.92 25.52 6.08
C ALA A 199 10.29 26.86 5.39
N TRP A 200 10.02 28.00 6.03
CA TRP A 200 10.38 29.34 5.55
C TRP A 200 11.89 29.61 5.54
N LEU A 201 12.68 28.86 6.30
CA LEU A 201 14.14 28.93 6.35
C LEU A 201 14.81 28.01 5.31
N SER A 202 14.09 27.00 4.81
CA SER A 202 14.63 25.95 3.95
C SER A 202 14.51 26.30 2.45
N LEU A 203 15.54 26.98 1.92
CA LEU A 203 15.72 27.17 0.47
C LEU A 203 15.68 25.83 -0.30
N TRP A 204 16.13 24.74 0.32
CA TRP A 204 16.10 23.40 -0.27
C TRP A 204 14.66 22.88 -0.41
N THR A 205 13.82 23.03 0.62
CA THR A 205 12.39 22.67 0.58
C THR A 205 11.67 23.42 -0.54
N HIS A 206 11.92 24.73 -0.69
CA HIS A 206 11.34 25.51 -1.79
C HIS A 206 11.83 25.07 -3.18
N ARG A 207 13.10 24.67 -3.33
CA ARG A 207 13.63 24.12 -4.60
C ARG A 207 12.98 22.77 -4.93
N ARG A 208 12.80 21.90 -3.94
CA ARG A 208 12.12 20.59 -4.06
C ARG A 208 10.67 20.76 -4.53
N LEU A 209 9.90 21.64 -3.87
CA LEU A 209 8.51 21.91 -4.24
C LEU A 209 8.39 22.42 -5.68
N ARG A 210 9.19 23.42 -6.08
CA ARG A 210 9.18 23.93 -7.47
C ARG A 210 9.55 22.87 -8.52
N ALA A 211 10.50 21.98 -8.20
CA ALA A 211 10.89 20.91 -9.12
C ALA A 211 9.79 19.85 -9.26
N ASN A 212 9.03 19.59 -8.19
CA ASN A 212 7.86 18.74 -8.24
C ASN A 212 6.71 19.38 -9.03
N ASP A 213 6.38 20.65 -8.77
CA ASP A 213 5.30 21.36 -9.48
C ASP A 213 5.54 21.30 -11.00
N ALA A 214 6.77 21.61 -11.43
CA ALA A 214 7.17 21.54 -12.84
C ALA A 214 7.11 20.12 -13.44
N LEU A 215 7.24 19.06 -12.63
CA LEU A 215 7.05 17.68 -13.06
C LEU A 215 5.55 17.35 -13.22
N ILE A 216 4.71 17.76 -12.26
CA ILE A 216 3.26 17.57 -12.32
C ILE A 216 2.66 18.32 -13.52
N GLU A 217 3.11 19.55 -13.80
CA GLU A 217 2.68 20.34 -14.97
C GLU A 217 2.94 19.60 -16.30
N VAL A 218 4.10 18.93 -16.45
CA VAL A 218 4.41 18.16 -17.67
C VAL A 218 3.67 16.82 -17.72
N LEU A 219 3.45 16.18 -16.58
CA LEU A 219 2.64 14.97 -16.50
C LEU A 219 1.17 15.27 -16.86
N LEU A 220 0.61 16.39 -16.40
CA LEU A 220 -0.72 16.86 -16.80
C LEU A 220 -0.80 17.05 -18.33
N ALA A 221 0.21 17.65 -18.95
CA ALA A 221 0.27 17.80 -20.41
C ALA A 221 0.34 16.44 -21.14
N HIS A 222 1.08 15.45 -20.61
CA HIS A 222 1.12 14.10 -21.18
C HIS A 222 -0.20 13.36 -21.02
N VAL A 223 -0.85 13.45 -19.85
CA VAL A 223 -2.17 12.84 -19.59
C VAL A 223 -3.21 13.43 -20.55
N ALA A 224 -3.28 14.75 -20.67
CA ALA A 224 -4.20 15.42 -21.59
C ALA A 224 -3.92 15.05 -23.06
N SER A 225 -2.65 14.99 -23.48
CA SER A 225 -2.28 14.57 -24.84
C SER A 225 -2.67 13.11 -25.12
N ARG A 226 -2.37 12.18 -24.21
CA ARG A 226 -2.72 10.75 -24.37
C ARG A 226 -4.23 10.55 -24.41
N ARG A 227 -4.99 11.26 -23.55
CA ARG A 227 -6.46 11.24 -23.54
C ARG A 227 -7.05 11.78 -24.85
N ALA A 228 -6.39 12.72 -25.51
CA ALA A 228 -6.84 13.31 -26.78
C ALA A 228 -6.45 12.50 -28.03
N SER A 229 -5.37 11.71 -27.98
CA SER A 229 -4.82 10.99 -29.13
C SER A 229 -5.05 9.48 -29.13
N ARG A 230 -5.37 8.86 -27.99
CA ARG A 230 -5.55 7.41 -27.88
C ARG A 230 -6.90 6.97 -28.44
N ASP A 231 -6.87 5.89 -29.21
CA ASP A 231 -8.06 5.15 -29.63
C ASP A 231 -8.67 4.41 -28.42
N PRO A 232 -9.96 4.64 -28.07
CA PRO A 232 -10.63 3.92 -26.99
C PRO A 232 -10.67 2.39 -27.18
N ASP A 233 -10.56 1.89 -28.41
CA ASP A 233 -10.59 0.46 -28.73
C ASP A 233 -9.19 -0.21 -28.69
N GLU A 234 -8.10 0.57 -28.56
CA GLU A 234 -6.74 0.01 -28.37
C GLU A 234 -6.59 -0.54 -26.93
N PRO A 235 -6.16 -1.80 -26.71
CA PRO A 235 -5.96 -2.32 -25.36
C PRO A 235 -4.87 -1.52 -24.61
N PRO A 236 -5.02 -1.30 -23.29
CA PRO A 236 -4.09 -0.48 -22.52
C PRO A 236 -2.68 -1.10 -22.49
N SER A 237 -1.68 -0.24 -22.73
CA SER A 237 -0.30 -0.67 -23.02
C SER A 237 0.71 -0.33 -21.93
N ASP A 238 0.46 0.74 -21.15
CA ASP A 238 1.26 1.22 -20.04
C ASP A 238 0.34 1.59 -18.85
N LEU A 239 0.92 1.93 -17.68
CA LEU A 239 0.13 2.32 -16.52
C LEU A 239 -0.73 3.58 -16.77
N LEU A 240 -0.28 4.51 -17.63
CA LEU A 240 -1.06 5.68 -17.98
C LEU A 240 -2.36 5.27 -18.69
N ASP A 241 -2.30 4.39 -19.69
CA ASP A 241 -3.50 3.87 -20.36
C ASP A 241 -4.42 3.15 -19.37
N LEU A 242 -3.87 2.29 -18.50
CA LEU A 242 -4.67 1.58 -17.49
C LEU A 242 -5.36 2.54 -16.50
N LEU A 243 -4.69 3.62 -16.08
CA LEU A 243 -5.28 4.63 -15.20
C LEU A 243 -6.33 5.50 -15.91
N LEU A 244 -6.23 5.69 -17.22
CA LEU A 244 -7.24 6.37 -18.04
C LEU A 244 -8.48 5.50 -18.27
N ASP A 245 -8.29 4.19 -18.44
CA ASP A 245 -9.35 3.20 -18.66
C ASP A 245 -10.06 2.77 -17.37
N THR A 246 -9.41 2.92 -16.21
CA THR A 246 -10.00 2.55 -14.92
C THR A 246 -11.27 3.37 -14.66
N ARG A 247 -12.42 2.74 -14.87
CA ARG A 247 -13.74 3.20 -14.40
C ARG A 247 -14.10 2.44 -13.13
N ASP A 248 -14.75 3.15 -12.23
CA ASP A 248 -15.33 2.62 -10.98
C ASP A 248 -16.81 2.96 -11.10
N ASP A 249 -17.68 1.96 -11.22
CA ASP A 249 -19.08 2.20 -11.61
C ASP A 249 -19.86 3.08 -10.60
N ASP A 250 -19.33 3.22 -9.38
CA ASP A 250 -19.86 4.08 -8.31
C ASP A 250 -19.03 5.36 -8.05
N ARG A 251 -17.95 5.64 -8.81
CA ARG A 251 -17.11 6.85 -8.64
C ARG A 251 -16.75 7.53 -9.96
N PRO A 252 -16.58 8.87 -9.97
CA PRO A 252 -16.06 9.55 -11.15
C PRO A 252 -14.67 9.00 -11.52
N ALA A 253 -14.43 8.84 -12.82
CA ALA A 253 -13.12 8.49 -13.34
C ALA A 253 -12.02 9.45 -12.81
N PHE A 254 -10.79 8.95 -12.69
CA PHE A 254 -9.69 9.75 -12.17
C PHE A 254 -9.52 11.06 -12.92
N THR A 255 -9.39 12.16 -12.17
CA THR A 255 -9.04 13.44 -12.79
C THR A 255 -7.61 13.37 -13.31
N ASP A 256 -7.29 14.16 -14.32
CA ASP A 256 -5.95 14.16 -14.91
C ASP A 256 -4.86 14.51 -13.86
N LEU A 257 -5.23 15.26 -12.79
CA LEU A 257 -4.35 15.52 -11.64
C LEU A 257 -4.12 14.27 -10.79
N ASP A 258 -5.15 13.46 -10.53
CA ASP A 258 -5.01 12.21 -9.76
C ASP A 258 -4.13 11.20 -10.54
N VAL A 259 -4.30 11.12 -11.87
CA VAL A 259 -3.44 10.32 -12.76
C VAL A 259 -2.00 10.85 -12.75
N ALA A 260 -1.79 12.15 -12.97
CA ALA A 260 -0.46 12.76 -12.99
C ALA A 260 0.29 12.63 -11.65
N GLN A 261 -0.40 12.81 -10.51
CA GLN A 261 0.19 12.59 -9.19
C GLN A 261 0.54 11.12 -8.95
N THR A 262 -0.32 10.19 -9.38
CA THR A 262 -0.08 8.74 -9.28
C THR A 262 1.13 8.31 -10.11
N LEU A 263 1.24 8.78 -11.35
CA LEU A 263 2.40 8.54 -12.21
C LEU A 263 3.68 9.12 -11.60
N SER A 264 3.64 10.37 -11.11
CA SER A 264 4.77 11.03 -10.43
C SER A 264 5.32 10.21 -9.26
N ILE A 265 4.44 9.69 -8.41
CA ILE A 265 4.81 8.85 -7.26
C ILE A 265 5.44 7.53 -7.72
N ASN A 266 4.81 6.80 -8.64
CA ASN A 266 5.30 5.48 -9.05
C ASN A 266 6.58 5.56 -9.90
N LEU A 267 6.71 6.56 -10.78
CA LEU A 267 7.93 6.87 -11.53
C LEU A 267 9.09 7.20 -10.59
N GLY A 268 8.89 8.14 -9.65
CA GLY A 268 9.92 8.55 -8.68
C GLY A 268 10.36 7.39 -7.78
N ASN A 269 9.41 6.55 -7.35
CA ASN A 269 9.70 5.39 -6.50
C ASN A 269 10.45 4.28 -7.27
N LEU A 270 10.04 3.90 -8.48
CA LEU A 270 10.78 2.90 -9.25
C LEU A 270 12.20 3.39 -9.57
N TYR A 271 12.33 4.67 -9.93
CA TYR A 271 13.61 5.29 -10.22
C TYR A 271 14.58 5.26 -9.04
N ALA A 272 14.16 5.76 -7.88
CA ALA A 272 15.03 5.91 -6.71
C ALA A 272 15.13 4.60 -5.90
N VAL A 273 14.00 4.02 -5.51
CA VAL A 273 13.92 2.83 -4.65
C VAL A 273 14.28 1.58 -5.45
N GLY A 274 13.75 1.44 -6.68
CA GLY A 274 14.11 0.34 -7.57
C GLY A 274 15.56 0.43 -8.06
N GLY A 275 16.07 1.64 -8.34
CA GLY A 275 17.48 1.88 -8.65
C GLY A 275 18.41 1.47 -7.49
N ALA A 276 18.03 1.79 -6.25
CA ALA A 276 18.74 1.32 -5.06
C ALA A 276 18.64 -0.20 -4.89
N GLY A 277 17.47 -0.80 -5.12
CA GLY A 277 17.26 -2.25 -5.07
C GLY A 277 18.15 -3.01 -6.08
N LEU A 278 18.22 -2.54 -7.32
CA LEU A 278 19.10 -3.15 -8.34
C LEU A 278 20.59 -3.00 -7.96
N ALA A 279 20.98 -1.86 -7.39
CA ALA A 279 22.35 -1.69 -6.90
C ALA A 279 22.66 -2.58 -5.69
N TRP A 280 21.68 -2.83 -4.80
CA TRP A 280 21.83 -3.78 -3.69
C TRP A 280 21.93 -5.22 -4.18
N LEU A 281 21.12 -5.63 -5.16
CA LEU A 281 21.20 -6.94 -5.80
C LEU A 281 22.58 -7.19 -6.44
N LEU A 282 23.06 -6.23 -7.24
CA LEU A 282 24.40 -6.28 -7.83
C LEU A 282 25.52 -6.26 -6.78
N ALA A 283 25.33 -5.54 -5.66
CA ALA A 283 26.30 -5.56 -4.57
C ALA A 283 26.33 -6.94 -3.88
N ALA A 284 25.17 -7.51 -3.59
CA ALA A 284 25.04 -8.83 -2.97
C ALA A 284 25.67 -9.92 -3.86
N GLN A 285 25.33 -9.97 -5.15
CA GLN A 285 25.91 -10.89 -6.14
C GLN A 285 27.44 -10.80 -6.23
N GLY A 286 28.02 -9.61 -5.95
CA GLY A 286 29.46 -9.37 -6.00
C GLY A 286 30.18 -9.47 -4.65
N ALA A 287 29.51 -9.97 -3.60
CA ALA A 287 30.07 -10.10 -2.25
C ALA A 287 29.67 -11.38 -1.51
N HIS A 288 28.60 -12.05 -1.93
CA HIS A 288 28.11 -13.31 -1.37
C HIS A 288 28.06 -14.39 -2.46
N ASP A 289 27.97 -15.65 -2.05
CA ASP A 289 27.66 -16.73 -2.98
C ASP A 289 26.17 -16.70 -3.34
N CYS A 290 25.89 -16.51 -4.63
CA CYS A 290 24.56 -16.53 -5.21
C CYS A 290 24.47 -17.57 -6.36
N ALA A 291 25.44 -18.48 -6.48
CA ALA A 291 25.44 -19.50 -7.50
C ALA A 291 24.22 -20.41 -7.37
N ARG A 292 23.50 -20.65 -8.47
CA ARG A 292 22.29 -21.47 -8.47
C ARG A 292 22.64 -22.95 -8.30
N PRO A 293 22.08 -23.67 -7.32
CA PRO A 293 22.20 -25.13 -7.25
C PRO A 293 21.57 -25.76 -8.50
N GLU A 294 22.26 -26.74 -9.11
CA GLU A 294 21.86 -27.31 -10.42
C GLU A 294 20.40 -27.82 -10.45
N ALA A 295 19.95 -28.42 -9.34
CA ALA A 295 18.61 -28.99 -9.19
C ALA A 295 17.49 -27.95 -8.98
N THR A 296 17.80 -26.66 -8.80
CA THR A 296 16.82 -25.60 -8.52
C THR A 296 16.41 -24.87 -9.79
N ASP A 297 15.10 -24.65 -9.98
CA ASP A 297 14.57 -23.85 -11.08
C ASP A 297 15.14 -22.42 -11.06
N ARG A 298 15.36 -21.87 -12.26
CA ARG A 298 16.02 -20.57 -12.45
C ARG A 298 15.18 -19.40 -11.92
N LYS A 299 13.84 -19.46 -12.04
CA LYS A 299 12.94 -18.42 -11.51
C LYS A 299 12.80 -18.53 -10.00
N ASP A 300 12.71 -19.75 -9.47
CA ASP A 300 12.66 -19.96 -8.03
C ASP A 300 13.93 -19.48 -7.33
N TRP A 301 15.10 -19.74 -7.93
CA TRP A 301 16.36 -19.21 -7.43
C TRP A 301 16.45 -17.68 -7.56
N ALA A 302 16.07 -17.11 -8.71
CA ALA A 302 16.06 -15.65 -8.88
C ALA A 302 15.17 -14.96 -7.82
N ARG A 303 13.99 -15.51 -7.54
CA ARG A 303 13.08 -15.08 -6.48
C ARG A 303 13.70 -15.23 -5.08
N ALA A 304 14.40 -16.33 -4.82
CA ALA A 304 15.12 -16.55 -3.56
C ALA A 304 16.24 -15.53 -3.33
N VAL A 305 17.08 -15.27 -4.35
CA VAL A 305 18.16 -14.27 -4.32
C VAL A 305 17.61 -12.86 -4.10
N VAL A 306 16.48 -12.51 -4.74
CA VAL A 306 15.82 -11.21 -4.54
C VAL A 306 15.24 -11.08 -3.14
N LYS A 307 14.59 -12.12 -2.60
CA LYS A 307 14.10 -12.11 -1.22
C LYS A 307 15.25 -11.93 -0.22
N GLU A 308 16.34 -12.65 -0.38
CA GLU A 308 17.50 -12.53 0.51
C GLU A 308 18.20 -11.17 0.39
N THR A 309 18.29 -10.63 -0.83
CA THR A 309 18.74 -9.26 -1.09
C THR A 309 17.89 -8.24 -0.34
N LEU A 310 16.57 -8.32 -0.42
CA LEU A 310 15.67 -7.38 0.25
C LEU A 310 15.57 -7.63 1.76
N ARG A 311 15.92 -8.84 2.24
CA ARG A 311 16.07 -9.16 3.66
C ARG A 311 17.26 -8.38 4.25
N VAL A 312 18.46 -8.58 3.70
CA VAL A 312 19.72 -8.03 4.23
C VAL A 312 19.94 -6.57 3.82
N TYR A 313 19.44 -6.15 2.65
CA TYR A 313 19.66 -4.83 2.05
C TYR A 313 18.36 -4.14 1.61
N PRO A 314 17.35 -3.97 2.49
CA PRO A 314 16.11 -3.27 2.16
C PRO A 314 16.39 -1.79 1.86
N PRO A 315 15.96 -1.25 0.70
CA PRO A 315 16.06 0.19 0.42
C PRO A 315 15.32 1.07 1.44
N VAL A 316 14.29 0.56 2.10
CA VAL A 316 13.58 1.23 3.20
C VAL A 316 13.86 0.48 4.51
N ALA A 317 14.95 0.86 5.18
CA ALA A 317 15.41 0.18 6.40
C ALA A 317 14.75 0.70 7.70
N LEU A 318 14.00 1.80 7.63
CA LEU A 318 13.31 2.42 8.77
C LEU A 318 12.03 3.14 8.30
N THR A 319 10.95 3.06 9.06
CA THR A 319 9.69 3.79 8.84
C THR A 319 9.04 4.12 10.18
N SER A 320 8.09 5.05 10.20
CA SER A 320 7.40 5.48 11.42
C SER A 320 5.90 5.74 11.21
N ARG A 321 5.13 5.73 12.30
CA ARG A 321 3.71 6.11 12.37
C ARG A 321 3.45 6.89 13.64
N VAL A 322 2.59 7.91 13.57
CA VAL A 322 2.13 8.65 14.76
C VAL A 322 0.89 7.96 15.33
N LEU A 323 0.85 7.70 16.63
CA LEU A 323 -0.35 7.15 17.28
C LEU A 323 -1.45 8.21 17.41
N VAL A 324 -2.70 7.83 17.15
CA VAL A 324 -3.89 8.68 17.34
C VAL A 324 -4.36 8.66 18.79
N GLU A 325 -4.20 7.51 19.47
CA GLU A 325 -4.63 7.25 20.84
C GLU A 325 -3.53 6.55 21.64
N ASP A 326 -3.63 6.58 22.98
CA ASP A 326 -2.71 5.86 23.87
C ASP A 326 -2.81 4.35 23.61
N LYS A 327 -1.68 3.68 23.41
CA LYS A 327 -1.64 2.25 23.05
C LYS A 327 -0.69 1.43 23.91
N GLU A 328 -1.17 0.28 24.40
CA GLU A 328 -0.39 -0.69 25.15
C GLU A 328 0.40 -1.63 24.22
N PHE A 329 1.68 -1.84 24.55
CA PHE A 329 2.61 -2.80 23.92
C PHE A 329 3.35 -3.56 25.02
N GLY A 330 2.83 -4.73 25.40
CA GLY A 330 3.28 -5.42 26.62
C GLY A 330 3.01 -4.59 27.87
N ASP A 331 3.99 -4.49 28.78
CA ASP A 331 3.88 -3.75 30.04
C ASP A 331 3.87 -2.21 29.88
N TYR A 332 3.99 -1.68 28.66
CA TYR A 332 4.22 -0.26 28.40
C TYR A 332 3.08 0.39 27.61
N THR A 333 2.63 1.55 28.06
CA THR A 333 1.71 2.41 27.31
C THR A 333 2.52 3.45 26.52
N VAL A 334 2.31 3.54 25.22
CA VAL A 334 2.84 4.60 24.35
C VAL A 334 1.74 5.65 24.17
N PRO A 335 1.97 6.91 24.58
CA PRO A 335 0.99 7.98 24.44
C PRO A 335 0.63 8.34 22.98
N ALA A 336 -0.58 8.85 22.80
CA ALA A 336 -1.03 9.51 21.58
C ALA A 336 -0.08 10.64 21.16
N GLY A 337 0.05 10.86 19.84
CA GLY A 337 0.94 11.88 19.27
C GLY A 337 2.41 11.50 19.20
N ASN A 338 2.86 10.42 19.86
CA ASN A 338 4.21 9.90 19.69
C ASN A 338 4.37 9.25 18.31
N SER A 339 5.53 9.48 17.69
CA SER A 339 5.97 8.76 16.49
C SER A 339 6.67 7.46 16.88
N VAL A 340 6.14 6.35 16.37
CA VAL A 340 6.57 4.98 16.64
C VAL A 340 7.28 4.42 15.42
N PHE A 341 8.55 4.07 15.61
CA PHE A 341 9.49 3.64 14.59
C PHE A 341 9.59 2.12 14.51
N ILE A 342 9.68 1.63 13.28
CA ILE A 342 9.83 0.21 12.92
C ILE A 342 10.98 0.13 11.92
N SER A 343 11.96 -0.75 12.18
CA SER A 343 13.01 -1.06 11.22
C SER A 343 12.78 -2.44 10.63
N PRO A 344 12.37 -2.54 9.34
CA PRO A 344 12.36 -3.80 8.62
C PRO A 344 13.71 -4.51 8.73
N LEU A 345 14.84 -3.81 8.56
CA LEU A 345 16.16 -4.42 8.65
C LEU A 345 16.46 -5.06 10.02
N LEU A 346 15.99 -4.48 11.13
CA LEU A 346 16.13 -5.14 12.44
C LEU A 346 15.29 -6.41 12.52
N LEU A 347 14.04 -6.41 12.07
CA LEU A 347 13.18 -7.60 12.07
C LEU A 347 13.72 -8.69 11.11
N HIS A 348 14.28 -8.28 9.97
CA HIS A 348 14.88 -9.13 8.95
C HIS A 348 16.18 -9.82 9.42
N THR A 349 16.81 -9.35 10.50
CA THR A 349 18.13 -9.82 10.98
C THR A 349 18.14 -10.28 12.44
N ASP A 350 16.97 -10.32 13.09
CA ASP A 350 16.83 -10.72 14.49
C ASP A 350 16.61 -12.24 14.62
N PRO A 351 17.56 -13.00 15.20
CA PRO A 351 17.49 -14.47 15.26
C PRO A 351 16.33 -15.01 16.10
N ARG A 352 15.57 -14.16 16.81
CA ARG A 352 14.34 -14.58 17.49
C ARG A 352 13.20 -14.92 16.52
N TRP A 353 13.26 -14.42 15.29
CA TRP A 353 12.17 -14.51 14.30
C TRP A 353 12.53 -15.31 13.05
N TRP A 354 13.75 -15.88 12.97
CA TRP A 354 14.27 -16.63 11.82
C TRP A 354 14.78 -17.98 12.31
N ARG A 355 14.45 -19.07 11.61
CA ARG A 355 14.78 -20.45 12.06
C ARG A 355 16.25 -20.80 11.89
N GLU A 356 16.86 -20.24 10.86
CA GLU A 356 18.27 -20.35 10.55
C GLU A 356 18.98 -19.05 10.90
N ASP A 357 20.31 -19.08 11.00
CA ASP A 357 21.14 -17.90 11.24
C ASP A 357 20.86 -16.77 10.21
N PRO A 358 20.26 -15.63 10.63
CA PRO A 358 19.94 -14.52 9.75
C PRO A 358 21.16 -13.60 9.51
N SER A 359 22.29 -13.83 10.19
CA SER A 359 23.52 -13.04 9.96
C SER A 359 24.21 -13.41 8.63
N ARG A 360 23.99 -14.64 8.15
CA ARG A 360 24.44 -15.12 6.84
C ARG A 360 23.49 -14.67 5.73
N PHE A 361 24.07 -14.20 4.61
CA PHE A 361 23.35 -14.11 3.34
C PHE A 361 23.25 -15.52 2.76
N ASP A 362 22.04 -16.04 2.66
CA ASP A 362 21.76 -17.39 2.14
C ASP A 362 20.42 -17.38 1.39
N PRO A 363 20.41 -17.44 0.05
CA PRO A 363 19.17 -17.54 -0.71
C PRO A 363 18.44 -18.87 -0.51
N ALA A 364 19.14 -19.98 -0.23
CA ALA A 364 18.55 -21.31 -0.20
C ALA A 364 17.51 -21.48 0.91
N ARG A 365 17.59 -20.69 1.99
CA ARG A 365 16.57 -20.62 3.04
C ARG A 365 15.15 -20.39 2.50
N TRP A 366 15.03 -19.66 1.38
CA TRP A 366 13.76 -19.31 0.76
C TRP A 366 13.13 -20.43 -0.09
N LEU A 367 13.79 -21.59 -0.16
CA LEU A 367 13.28 -22.82 -0.76
C LEU A 367 12.58 -23.73 0.28
N ALA A 368 12.70 -23.43 1.58
CA ALA A 368 11.96 -24.10 2.64
C ALA A 368 10.56 -23.49 2.84
N ASP A 369 9.59 -24.31 3.26
CA ASP A 369 8.18 -23.88 3.43
C ASP A 369 8.00 -22.80 4.51
N GLU A 370 8.80 -22.86 5.58
CA GLU A 370 8.68 -22.00 6.75
C GLU A 370 10.05 -21.51 7.23
N VAL A 371 10.35 -20.23 6.98
CA VAL A 371 11.70 -19.63 7.16
C VAL A 371 11.78 -18.73 8.40
N HIS A 372 10.70 -17.98 8.66
CA HIS A 372 10.65 -16.89 9.65
C HIS A 372 9.21 -16.68 10.17
N ASP A 373 9.05 -15.87 11.22
CA ASP A 373 7.72 -15.42 11.69
C ASP A 373 6.96 -14.69 10.56
N PRO A 374 5.66 -14.95 10.32
CA PRO A 374 4.92 -14.39 9.18
C PRO A 374 4.94 -12.86 9.05
N HIS A 375 5.18 -12.14 10.14
CA HIS A 375 5.22 -10.68 10.18
C HIS A 375 6.65 -10.11 10.16
N ALA A 376 7.68 -10.95 10.24
CA ALA A 376 9.07 -10.50 10.38
C ALA A 376 9.70 -10.00 9.07
N TYR A 377 9.19 -10.42 7.91
CA TYR A 377 9.71 -10.03 6.60
C TYR A 377 8.82 -8.96 5.95
N LEU A 378 9.27 -7.71 5.97
CA LEU A 378 8.52 -6.50 5.59
C LEU A 378 9.23 -5.63 4.53
N PRO A 379 9.81 -6.18 3.45
CA PRO A 379 10.56 -5.42 2.44
C PRO A 379 9.71 -4.35 1.72
N TYR A 380 8.39 -4.56 1.69
CA TYR A 380 7.40 -3.70 1.04
C TYR A 380 6.43 -3.05 2.04
N GLY A 381 6.71 -3.15 3.34
CA GLY A 381 5.79 -2.80 4.42
C GLY A 381 4.55 -3.71 4.45
N ALA A 382 3.53 -3.31 5.21
CA ALA A 382 2.29 -4.06 5.38
C ALA A 382 1.04 -3.16 5.36
N GLY A 383 -0.13 -3.80 5.39
CA GLY A 383 -1.41 -3.13 5.56
C GLY A 383 -1.85 -2.24 4.39
N PRO A 384 -2.77 -1.28 4.64
CA PRO A 384 -3.27 -0.36 3.62
C PRO A 384 -2.17 0.42 2.89
N ARG A 385 -0.99 0.56 3.51
CA ARG A 385 0.18 1.30 3.00
C ARG A 385 1.28 0.45 2.37
N MET A 386 1.09 -0.86 2.23
CA MET A 386 2.01 -1.76 1.50
C MET A 386 2.35 -1.20 0.10
N CYS A 387 3.58 -1.41 -0.36
CA CYS A 387 4.12 -0.83 -1.59
C CYS A 387 3.25 -1.13 -2.83
N THR A 388 2.86 -0.08 -3.56
CA THR A 388 2.17 -0.19 -4.85
C THR A 388 3.03 -0.83 -5.92
N GLY A 389 4.34 -0.55 -5.90
CA GLY A 389 5.30 -1.06 -6.87
C GLY A 389 5.76 -2.50 -6.63
N MET A 390 5.24 -3.24 -5.64
CA MET A 390 5.76 -4.57 -5.25
C MET A 390 5.92 -5.54 -6.43
N HIS A 391 4.86 -5.75 -7.22
CA HIS A 391 4.89 -6.69 -8.36
C HIS A 391 5.86 -6.23 -9.46
N ILE A 392 5.93 -4.93 -9.74
CA ILE A 392 6.88 -4.35 -10.70
C ILE A 392 8.32 -4.46 -10.20
N ALA A 393 8.55 -4.20 -8.91
CA ALA A 393 9.87 -4.29 -8.28
C ALA A 393 10.39 -5.72 -8.27
N ASN A 394 9.53 -6.70 -7.91
CA ASN A 394 9.86 -8.12 -8.06
C ASN A 394 10.14 -8.46 -9.52
N ALA A 395 9.28 -8.11 -10.48
CA ALA A 395 9.50 -8.40 -11.90
C ALA A 395 10.84 -7.84 -12.42
N VAL A 396 11.23 -6.62 -12.00
CA VAL A 396 12.53 -6.02 -12.36
C VAL A 396 13.69 -6.73 -11.67
N LEU A 397 13.62 -6.94 -10.35
CA LEU A 397 14.73 -7.52 -9.57
C LEU A 397 14.92 -9.02 -9.87
N GLU A 398 13.84 -9.78 -10.02
CA GLU A 398 13.87 -11.21 -10.36
C GLU A 398 14.36 -11.40 -11.80
N THR A 399 13.95 -10.55 -12.75
CA THR A 399 14.53 -10.56 -14.10
C THR A 399 16.01 -10.17 -14.06
N ALA A 400 16.43 -9.22 -13.22
CA ALA A 400 17.85 -8.88 -13.08
C ALA A 400 18.66 -10.04 -12.47
N ALA A 401 18.15 -10.71 -11.44
CA ALA A 401 18.78 -11.88 -10.83
C ALA A 401 18.87 -13.07 -11.79
N ASP A 402 17.79 -13.35 -12.53
CA ASP A 402 17.76 -14.34 -13.62
C ASP A 402 18.81 -14.04 -14.70
N LEU A 403 18.98 -12.78 -15.10
CA LEU A 403 19.98 -12.37 -16.10
C LEU A 403 21.43 -12.35 -15.56
N LEU A 404 21.62 -12.47 -14.25
CA LEU A 404 22.92 -12.60 -13.57
C LEU A 404 23.32 -14.07 -13.35
N ASP A 405 22.41 -15.05 -13.52
CA ASP A 405 22.76 -16.47 -13.52
C ASP A 405 23.67 -16.79 -14.73
N GLY A 406 24.92 -17.19 -14.44
CA GLY A 406 26.02 -17.34 -15.41
C GLY A 406 26.88 -16.07 -15.64
N ARG A 407 26.79 -15.06 -14.75
CA ARG A 407 27.61 -13.84 -14.81
C ARG A 407 28.33 -13.55 -13.49
N THR A 408 29.66 -13.55 -13.52
CA THR A 408 30.49 -13.03 -12.43
C THR A 408 30.24 -11.53 -12.22
N VAL A 409 29.98 -11.14 -10.96
CA VAL A 409 29.95 -9.73 -10.52
C VAL A 409 31.13 -9.46 -9.60
N THR A 410 31.93 -8.44 -9.92
CA THR A 410 33.11 -8.06 -9.11
C THR A 410 32.90 -6.70 -8.46
N SER A 411 32.84 -6.64 -7.13
CA SER A 411 32.90 -5.37 -6.40
C SER A 411 34.29 -4.76 -6.47
N ARG A 412 34.37 -3.47 -6.86
CA ARG A 412 35.57 -2.62 -6.69
C ARG A 412 35.49 -1.74 -5.43
N SER A 413 34.38 -1.84 -4.70
CA SER A 413 34.20 -1.32 -3.35
C SER A 413 34.77 -2.35 -2.36
N GLY A 414 35.34 -1.88 -1.24
CA GLY A 414 35.57 -2.73 -0.06
C GLY A 414 34.24 -3.19 0.58
N PRO A 415 34.23 -3.64 1.85
CA PRO A 415 33.04 -4.19 2.50
C PRO A 415 31.80 -3.33 2.28
N ILE A 416 30.71 -4.00 1.89
CA ILE A 416 29.42 -3.36 1.64
C ILE A 416 28.98 -2.60 2.89
N LYS A 417 28.74 -1.30 2.74
CA LYS A 417 28.23 -0.44 3.82
C LYS A 417 27.07 0.40 3.32
N PRO A 418 25.97 0.51 4.07
CA PRO A 418 24.89 1.42 3.72
C PRO A 418 25.36 2.87 3.78
N GLN A 419 24.76 3.69 2.92
CA GLN A 419 24.58 5.11 3.13
C GLN A 419 23.13 5.32 3.54
N TRP A 420 22.95 5.84 4.75
CA TRP A 420 21.65 6.22 5.27
C TRP A 420 21.26 7.60 4.70
N ASP A 421 20.21 7.62 3.88
CA ASP A 421 19.43 8.78 3.44
C ASP A 421 17.94 8.43 3.68
N ALA A 422 16.99 9.12 3.05
CA ALA A 422 15.57 8.70 3.06
C ALA A 422 15.34 7.29 2.49
N ILE A 423 16.30 6.78 1.70
CA ILE A 423 16.44 5.37 1.32
C ILE A 423 17.88 4.92 1.56
N ALA A 424 18.05 3.69 2.01
CA ALA A 424 19.35 3.04 2.17
C ALA A 424 19.89 2.63 0.80
N ARG A 425 21.15 2.96 0.52
CA ARG A 425 21.83 2.64 -0.75
C ARG A 425 23.31 2.28 -0.54
N PRO A 426 23.94 1.46 -1.41
CA PRO A 426 25.30 0.99 -1.18
C PRO A 426 26.32 2.14 -1.32
N ARG A 427 27.07 2.41 -0.24
CA ARG A 427 27.99 3.56 -0.15
C ARG A 427 29.24 3.33 -0.99
N ARG A 428 29.56 4.28 -1.88
CA ARG A 428 30.68 4.21 -2.86
C ARG A 428 30.56 3.04 -3.86
N PHE A 429 29.36 2.51 -4.07
CA PHE A 429 29.05 1.39 -4.95
C PHE A 429 29.67 1.52 -6.34
N ARG A 430 30.55 0.56 -6.66
CA ARG A 430 31.18 0.36 -7.96
C ARG A 430 31.36 -1.13 -8.21
N VAL A 431 30.67 -1.67 -9.21
CA VAL A 431 30.77 -3.08 -9.62
C VAL A 431 31.09 -3.19 -11.10
N ARG A 432 31.65 -4.33 -11.51
CA ARG A 432 31.73 -4.75 -12.91
C ARG A 432 30.98 -6.08 -13.04
N VAL A 433 30.29 -6.26 -14.16
CA VAL A 433 29.68 -7.55 -14.54
C VAL A 433 30.53 -8.13 -15.67
N GLY A 434 30.80 -9.43 -15.64
CA GLY A 434 31.43 -10.19 -16.72
C GLY A 434 30.58 -11.40 -17.09
N ARG A 435 31.04 -12.17 -18.07
CA ARG A 435 30.52 -13.52 -18.35
C ARG A 435 31.53 -14.53 -17.84
N ASP A 436 31.07 -15.68 -17.38
CA ASP A 436 31.95 -16.73 -16.88
C ASP A 436 32.64 -17.41 -18.06
N GLU A 437 33.98 -17.40 -18.09
CA GLU A 437 34.76 -17.90 -19.23
C GLU A 437 34.62 -19.42 -19.45
N ASN A 438 34.07 -20.15 -18.47
CA ASN A 438 33.94 -21.62 -18.46
C ASN A 438 32.68 -22.19 -19.15
N GLN A 439 31.79 -21.39 -19.74
CA GLN A 439 30.63 -21.89 -20.52
C GLN A 439 30.78 -21.70 -22.04
N GLY A 440 32.01 -21.42 -22.50
CA GLY A 440 32.29 -21.05 -23.90
C GLY A 440 33.01 -22.11 -24.76
N GLU A 441 33.27 -23.32 -24.23
CA GLU A 441 34.10 -24.33 -24.91
C GLU A 441 33.34 -25.62 -25.30
N GLU A 442 32.06 -25.48 -25.67
CA GLU A 442 31.40 -26.51 -26.49
C GLU A 442 31.95 -26.45 -27.94
N ALA A 443 32.91 -27.35 -28.18
CA ALA A 443 33.45 -27.81 -29.46
C ALA A 443 33.03 -27.03 -30.72
N ARG A 444 33.94 -26.21 -31.27
CA ARG A 444 33.89 -25.81 -32.69
C ARG A 444 34.18 -27.03 -33.58
N PRO A 445 33.24 -27.52 -34.41
CA PRO A 445 33.60 -28.40 -35.52
C PRO A 445 34.05 -27.52 -36.69
N SER A 446 35.27 -27.73 -37.17
CA SER A 446 35.69 -27.21 -38.47
C SER A 446 34.77 -27.76 -39.57
N GLY A 447 34.15 -26.87 -40.36
CA GLY A 447 33.53 -27.26 -41.62
C GLY A 447 34.58 -27.73 -42.67
N PRO A 448 34.16 -28.12 -43.89
CA PRO A 448 32.93 -27.68 -44.55
C PRO A 448 32.12 -28.77 -45.32
N SER A 449 30.93 -28.36 -45.78
CA SER A 449 30.37 -28.62 -47.13
C SER A 449 28.88 -29.08 -47.15
N VAL A 450 28.04 -28.16 -47.65
CA VAL A 450 26.93 -28.36 -48.60
C VAL A 450 26.13 -29.69 -48.57
N MET A 451 24.82 -29.65 -48.28
CA MET A 451 23.76 -29.74 -49.33
C MET A 451 22.34 -29.51 -48.74
N ARG A 452 21.42 -29.00 -49.57
CA ARG A 452 20.00 -28.80 -49.22
C ARG A 452 19.22 -30.12 -49.27
N LEU A 453 18.21 -30.30 -48.42
CA LEU A 453 16.91 -30.82 -48.88
C LEU A 453 15.73 -30.39 -47.98
N ARG A 454 14.56 -30.17 -48.61
CA ARG A 454 13.27 -29.95 -47.93
C ARG A 454 12.62 -31.30 -47.59
N ARG A 455 11.84 -31.40 -46.49
CA ARG A 455 10.36 -31.59 -46.53
C ARG A 455 9.70 -32.04 -45.20
N ARG A 456 8.48 -31.52 -45.02
CA ARG A 456 7.28 -32.13 -44.40
C ARG A 456 7.22 -32.36 -42.88
N CYS A 457 6.37 -31.55 -42.26
CA CYS A 457 5.47 -31.99 -41.20
C CYS A 457 4.70 -33.27 -41.60
N ARG A 458 4.39 -34.11 -40.62
CA ARG A 458 3.26 -35.04 -40.67
C ARG A 458 2.37 -34.83 -39.44
N SER A 459 1.09 -35.12 -39.62
CA SER A 459 -0.04 -34.76 -38.80
C SER A 459 -0.48 -35.83 -37.80
N GLY A 460 -0.95 -35.37 -36.63
CA GLY A 460 -2.15 -35.90 -35.97
C GLY A 460 -1.93 -36.86 -34.78
N PRO A 461 -3.02 -37.18 -34.03
CA PRO A 461 -4.38 -36.64 -34.14
C PRO A 461 -4.87 -35.89 -32.88
N VAL A 462 -5.97 -35.15 -33.05
CA VAL A 462 -6.84 -34.70 -31.94
C VAL A 462 -7.61 -35.90 -31.41
N CYS A 463 -7.76 -36.00 -30.08
CA CYS A 463 -8.77 -36.83 -29.45
C CYS A 463 -9.69 -35.92 -28.64
N ASP A 464 -10.98 -36.06 -28.88
CA ASP A 464 -12.04 -35.24 -28.31
C ASP A 464 -12.99 -36.14 -27.51
N SER A 465 -13.69 -35.51 -26.56
CA SER A 465 -14.98 -35.94 -25.99
C SER A 465 -15.07 -36.94 -24.81
N LEU A 466 -15.99 -36.54 -23.91
CA LEU A 466 -16.84 -37.30 -22.96
C LEU A 466 -16.37 -37.57 -21.52
N ASP A 467 -16.89 -36.70 -20.65
CA ASP A 467 -17.77 -37.00 -19.50
C ASP A 467 -17.25 -37.89 -18.36
N GLY A 468 -17.14 -37.30 -17.16
CA GLY A 468 -16.87 -38.08 -15.95
C GLY A 468 -16.89 -37.40 -14.58
N TYR A 469 -17.06 -36.08 -14.44
CA TYR A 469 -17.13 -35.43 -13.11
C TYR A 469 -18.21 -34.36 -12.99
N SER A 470 -19.45 -34.81 -12.85
CA SER A 470 -20.49 -34.02 -12.19
C SER A 470 -20.25 -34.07 -10.67
N LEU A 471 -19.53 -33.08 -10.15
CA LEU A 471 -19.47 -32.83 -8.70
C LEU A 471 -20.26 -31.56 -8.37
N CYS A 472 -21.30 -31.77 -7.59
CA CYS A 472 -22.31 -30.78 -7.25
C CYS A 472 -21.79 -29.76 -6.22
N THR A 473 -21.07 -28.73 -6.67
CA THR A 473 -20.94 -27.49 -5.92
C THR A 473 -22.11 -26.57 -6.25
N ARG A 474 -23.24 -26.76 -5.57
CA ARG A 474 -24.19 -25.66 -5.38
C ARG A 474 -23.50 -24.62 -4.50
N GLU A 475 -22.93 -23.59 -5.10
CA GLU A 475 -22.67 -22.34 -4.37
C GLU A 475 -23.98 -21.91 -3.72
N ALA A 476 -23.98 -21.88 -2.39
CA ALA A 476 -25.11 -21.35 -1.64
C ALA A 476 -25.08 -19.82 -1.76
N ALA A 477 -25.67 -19.29 -2.83
CA ALA A 477 -25.80 -17.85 -3.04
C ALA A 477 -26.47 -17.21 -1.81
N MET A 478 -25.74 -16.30 -1.15
CA MET A 478 -26.14 -15.72 0.12
C MET A 478 -27.41 -14.87 -0.05
N ARG A 479 -28.35 -15.01 0.89
CA ARG A 479 -29.69 -14.41 0.85
C ARG A 479 -29.82 -13.26 1.83
N ILE A 480 -30.82 -12.42 1.62
CA ILE A 480 -31.17 -11.31 2.53
C ILE A 480 -31.38 -11.81 3.97
N SER A 481 -31.94 -13.01 4.16
CA SER A 481 -32.10 -13.64 5.48
C SER A 481 -30.79 -13.84 6.25
N ASP A 482 -29.67 -14.03 5.56
CA ASP A 482 -28.37 -14.30 6.19
C ASP A 482 -27.77 -13.01 6.75
N ILE A 483 -27.95 -11.88 6.05
CA ILE A 483 -27.64 -10.55 6.56
C ILE A 483 -28.47 -10.25 7.80
N LEU A 484 -29.79 -10.40 7.73
CA LEU A 484 -30.70 -10.07 8.84
C LEU A 484 -30.38 -10.89 10.10
N ARG A 485 -30.06 -12.18 9.96
CA ARG A 485 -29.64 -13.04 11.07
C ARG A 485 -28.37 -12.52 11.79
N SER A 486 -27.47 -11.84 11.08
CA SER A 486 -26.24 -11.26 11.65
C SER A 486 -26.43 -9.86 12.23
N LYS A 487 -27.47 -9.13 11.81
CA LYS A 487 -27.74 -7.73 12.14
C LYS A 487 -28.78 -7.57 13.26
N GLY A 488 -29.71 -8.51 13.37
CA GLY A 488 -30.94 -8.36 14.14
C GLY A 488 -32.09 -7.83 13.28
N ASP A 489 -33.31 -8.11 13.74
CA ASP A 489 -34.61 -7.78 13.13
C ASP A 489 -35.22 -6.45 13.64
N ALA A 490 -34.57 -5.79 14.61
CA ALA A 490 -35.00 -4.51 15.15
C ALA A 490 -34.92 -3.38 14.11
N VAL A 491 -36.04 -3.02 13.48
CA VAL A 491 -36.14 -1.85 12.60
C VAL A 491 -36.57 -0.62 13.37
N VAL A 492 -35.74 0.43 13.32
CA VAL A 492 -36.11 1.75 13.83
C VAL A 492 -37.04 2.44 12.83
N THR A 493 -38.24 2.79 13.30
CA THR A 493 -39.26 3.49 12.51
C THR A 493 -39.49 4.91 13.01
N ILE A 494 -40.18 5.71 12.20
CA ILE A 494 -40.64 7.06 12.51
C ILE A 494 -42.03 7.29 11.91
N ARG A 495 -42.87 8.13 12.52
CA ARG A 495 -44.21 8.42 12.00
C ARG A 495 -44.19 9.52 10.93
N PRO A 496 -45.10 9.50 9.96
CA PRO A 496 -45.14 10.54 8.91
C PRO A 496 -45.41 11.95 9.46
N GLU A 497 -46.12 12.07 10.58
CA GLU A 497 -46.40 13.32 11.29
C GLU A 497 -45.28 13.79 12.24
N ASP A 498 -44.26 12.97 12.53
CA ASP A 498 -43.11 13.40 13.33
C ASP A 498 -42.32 14.50 12.61
N THR A 499 -41.62 15.36 13.36
CA THR A 499 -40.83 16.45 12.78
C THR A 499 -39.50 15.97 12.19
N VAL A 500 -38.97 16.68 11.19
CA VAL A 500 -37.62 16.44 10.66
C VAL A 500 -36.54 16.57 11.74
N ARG A 501 -36.76 17.40 12.77
CA ARG A 501 -35.92 17.46 13.99
C ARG A 501 -35.91 16.14 14.78
N ALA A 502 -37.07 15.50 14.96
CA ALA A 502 -37.17 14.19 15.61
C ALA A 502 -36.52 13.08 14.76
N LEU A 503 -36.63 13.16 13.43
CA LEU A 503 -35.90 12.29 12.51
C LEU A 503 -34.38 12.38 12.71
N ILE A 504 -33.81 13.58 12.71
CA ILE A 504 -32.36 13.77 12.90
C ILE A 504 -31.91 13.22 14.25
N ALA A 505 -32.69 13.43 15.32
CA ALA A 505 -32.40 12.89 16.64
C ALA A 505 -32.35 11.35 16.63
N ARG A 506 -33.35 10.69 16.03
CA ARG A 506 -33.38 9.22 15.92
C ARG A 506 -32.28 8.63 15.04
N LEU A 507 -31.96 9.27 13.91
CA LEU A 507 -30.84 8.85 13.04
C LEU A 507 -29.52 8.85 13.84
N ALA A 508 -29.28 9.90 14.64
CA ALA A 508 -28.09 10.04 15.48
C ALA A 508 -28.09 9.08 16.69
N GLU A 509 -29.21 8.94 17.40
CA GLU A 509 -29.37 8.05 18.56
C GLU A 509 -29.09 6.58 18.21
N HIS A 510 -29.60 6.13 17.08
CA HIS A 510 -29.44 4.75 16.62
C HIS A 510 -28.24 4.54 15.68
N ASN A 511 -27.52 5.62 15.31
CA ASN A 511 -26.38 5.60 14.39
C ASN A 511 -26.71 4.93 13.03
N VAL A 512 -27.83 5.32 12.43
CA VAL A 512 -28.36 4.77 11.16
C VAL A 512 -28.60 5.88 10.13
N GLY A 513 -28.33 5.59 8.84
CA GLY A 513 -28.43 6.58 7.75
C GLY A 513 -29.82 6.72 7.10
N ALA A 514 -30.80 5.91 7.51
CA ALA A 514 -32.20 6.02 7.08
C ALA A 514 -33.15 5.34 8.08
N LEU A 515 -34.39 5.82 8.14
CA LEU A 515 -35.49 5.22 8.89
C LEU A 515 -36.63 4.82 7.94
N VAL A 516 -37.36 3.76 8.29
CA VAL A 516 -38.62 3.42 7.64
C VAL A 516 -39.72 4.29 8.24
N VAL A 517 -40.51 4.95 7.39
CA VAL A 517 -41.68 5.71 7.81
C VAL A 517 -42.86 4.75 7.92
N SER A 518 -43.45 4.68 9.11
CA SER A 518 -44.54 3.76 9.45
C SER A 518 -45.36 4.34 10.60
N ALA A 519 -46.69 4.28 10.50
CA ALA A 519 -47.59 4.80 11.54
C ALA A 519 -47.68 3.85 12.75
N ASP A 520 -47.65 2.53 12.48
CA ASP A 520 -47.86 1.45 13.44
C ASP A 520 -46.61 0.58 13.71
N GLY A 521 -45.54 0.80 12.92
CA GLY A 521 -44.30 0.03 12.98
C GLY A 521 -44.30 -1.26 12.16
N ARG A 522 -45.36 -1.56 11.40
CA ARG A 522 -45.51 -2.77 10.59
C ARG A 522 -45.63 -2.45 9.11
N ASP A 523 -46.46 -1.48 8.75
CA ASP A 523 -46.70 -1.13 7.36
C ASP A 523 -45.70 -0.08 6.87
N VAL A 524 -45.08 -0.33 5.72
CA VAL A 524 -44.10 0.57 5.09
C VAL A 524 -44.84 1.68 4.33
N VAL A 525 -44.96 2.85 4.97
CA VAL A 525 -45.61 4.05 4.39
C VAL A 525 -44.62 4.91 3.60
N GLY A 526 -43.33 4.82 3.91
CA GLY A 526 -42.27 5.53 3.22
C GLY A 526 -40.87 5.15 3.72
N ILE A 527 -39.85 5.77 3.15
CA ILE A 527 -38.48 5.74 3.67
C ILE A 527 -37.88 7.15 3.64
N VAL A 528 -37.07 7.51 4.63
CA VAL A 528 -36.42 8.81 4.70
C VAL A 528 -34.97 8.66 5.17
N SER A 529 -34.04 9.36 4.50
CA SER A 529 -32.61 9.27 4.76
C SER A 529 -31.99 10.63 5.12
N GLU A 530 -30.78 10.61 5.68
CA GLU A 530 -29.96 11.81 5.90
C GLU A 530 -29.81 12.68 4.64
N ARG A 531 -29.81 12.05 3.46
CA ARG A 531 -29.70 12.74 2.17
C ARG A 531 -30.97 13.53 1.84
N ASP A 532 -32.14 13.05 2.25
CA ASP A 532 -33.42 13.71 2.01
C ASP A 532 -33.58 14.91 2.94
N VAL A 533 -33.10 14.79 4.19
CA VAL A 533 -32.91 15.92 5.12
C VAL A 533 -31.96 16.96 4.51
N ALA A 534 -30.79 16.55 3.99
CA ALA A 534 -29.80 17.47 3.41
C ALA A 534 -30.33 18.20 2.15
N ARG A 535 -31.01 17.50 1.24
CA ARG A 535 -31.69 18.11 0.08
C ARG A 535 -32.80 19.05 0.52
N GLY A 536 -33.60 18.63 1.48
CA GLY A 536 -34.72 19.40 1.99
C GLY A 536 -34.28 20.71 2.65
N LEU A 537 -33.25 20.68 3.51
CA LEU A 537 -32.68 21.87 4.15
C LEU A 537 -32.04 22.85 3.15
N HIS A 538 -31.54 22.35 2.02
CA HIS A 538 -31.06 23.21 0.93
C HIS A 538 -32.20 23.96 0.22
N ALA A 539 -33.38 23.35 0.11
CA ALA A 539 -34.55 23.95 -0.53
C ALA A 539 -35.41 24.82 0.41
N ASP A 540 -35.51 24.44 1.69
CA ASP A 540 -36.31 25.13 2.72
C ASP A 540 -35.56 25.14 4.06
N PRO A 541 -34.94 26.28 4.45
CA PRO A 541 -34.28 26.43 5.74
C PRO A 541 -35.21 26.26 6.97
N GLY A 542 -36.53 26.38 6.79
CA GLY A 542 -37.54 26.18 7.83
C GLY A 542 -37.97 24.72 8.02
N LEU A 543 -37.39 23.78 7.27
CA LEU A 543 -37.84 22.38 7.22
C LEU A 543 -37.80 21.62 8.56
N LEU A 544 -36.95 22.02 9.52
CA LEU A 544 -36.71 21.25 10.75
C LEU A 544 -37.99 20.93 11.55
N ASP A 545 -38.97 21.83 11.53
CA ASP A 545 -40.22 21.68 12.28
C ASP A 545 -41.39 21.22 11.38
N ALA A 546 -41.12 20.92 10.11
CA ALA A 546 -42.08 20.33 9.18
C ALA A 546 -42.20 18.79 9.40
N PRO A 547 -43.31 18.17 8.99
CA PRO A 547 -43.50 16.72 9.11
C PRO A 547 -42.61 15.93 8.13
N VAL A 548 -42.14 14.76 8.57
CA VAL A 548 -41.33 13.81 7.78
C VAL A 548 -42.01 13.43 6.46
N ALA A 549 -43.34 13.36 6.43
CA ALA A 549 -44.14 13.12 5.23
C ALA A 549 -43.82 14.08 4.05
N ARG A 550 -43.27 15.27 4.32
CA ARG A 550 -42.89 16.26 3.30
C ARG A 550 -41.60 15.90 2.55
N ILE A 551 -40.75 15.04 3.12
CA ILE A 551 -39.42 14.69 2.56
C ILE A 551 -39.17 13.19 2.39
N MET A 552 -40.08 12.35 2.87
CA MET A 552 -39.98 10.90 2.67
C MET A 552 -40.20 10.53 1.20
N THR A 553 -39.57 9.43 0.77
CA THR A 553 -39.94 8.74 -0.47
C THR A 553 -41.09 7.79 -0.17
N ALA A 554 -42.26 8.04 -0.77
CA ALA A 554 -43.46 7.22 -0.58
C ALA A 554 -43.47 5.94 -1.44
N GLU A 555 -42.87 5.98 -2.63
CA GLU A 555 -42.69 4.79 -3.46
C GLU A 555 -41.45 4.02 -3.03
N VAL A 556 -41.64 3.06 -2.11
CA VAL A 556 -40.53 2.32 -1.49
C VAL A 556 -40.31 0.98 -2.20
N HIS A 557 -39.12 0.79 -2.77
CA HIS A 557 -38.69 -0.53 -3.21
C HIS A 557 -38.40 -1.42 -2.00
N THR A 558 -39.16 -2.51 -1.88
CA THR A 558 -39.01 -3.53 -0.83
C THR A 558 -38.50 -4.85 -1.42
N ARG A 559 -38.01 -5.75 -0.55
CA ARG A 559 -37.52 -7.08 -0.91
C ARG A 559 -37.97 -8.14 0.09
N PHE A 560 -37.92 -9.41 -0.32
CA PHE A 560 -38.25 -10.55 0.55
C PHE A 560 -36.96 -11.16 1.16
N PRO A 561 -37.02 -11.81 2.33
CA PRO A 561 -35.84 -12.43 2.96
C PRO A 561 -35.21 -13.54 2.13
N SER A 562 -36.01 -14.15 1.23
CA SER A 562 -35.60 -15.18 0.28
C SER A 562 -34.79 -14.66 -0.90
N ASP A 563 -34.84 -13.36 -1.18
CA ASP A 563 -34.21 -12.76 -2.36
C ASP A 563 -32.67 -12.84 -2.25
N SER A 564 -32.01 -12.91 -3.41
CA SER A 564 -30.55 -12.95 -3.45
C SER A 564 -29.94 -11.59 -3.12
N ILE A 565 -28.74 -11.61 -2.52
CA ILE A 565 -27.98 -10.37 -2.30
C ILE A 565 -27.51 -9.76 -3.62
N GLU A 566 -27.36 -10.55 -4.69
CA GLU A 566 -26.93 -10.08 -6.00
C GLU A 566 -28.04 -9.26 -6.68
N ASP A 567 -29.28 -9.72 -6.65
CA ASP A 567 -30.45 -8.95 -7.11
C ASP A 567 -30.66 -7.68 -6.26
N LEU A 568 -30.35 -7.74 -4.97
CA LEU A 568 -30.39 -6.58 -4.07
C LEU A 568 -29.31 -5.54 -4.45
N MET A 569 -28.08 -5.98 -4.75
CA MET A 569 -27.01 -5.09 -5.22
C MET A 569 -27.39 -4.42 -6.55
N VAL A 570 -27.88 -5.20 -7.51
CA VAL A 570 -28.34 -4.67 -8.81
C VAL A 570 -29.44 -3.62 -8.62
N LEU A 571 -30.43 -3.87 -7.76
CA LEU A 571 -31.47 -2.90 -7.41
C LEU A 571 -30.88 -1.62 -6.78
N MET A 572 -29.99 -1.77 -5.79
CA MET A 572 -29.35 -0.64 -5.10
C MET A 572 -28.55 0.26 -6.06
N THR A 573 -27.78 -0.34 -6.97
CA THR A 573 -26.99 0.39 -7.99
C THR A 573 -27.90 1.06 -9.02
N GLN A 574 -28.84 0.32 -9.63
CA GLN A 574 -29.70 0.86 -10.70
C GLN A 574 -30.63 1.98 -10.20
N GLN A 575 -31.27 1.80 -9.05
CA GLN A 575 -32.19 2.79 -8.48
C GLN A 575 -31.48 3.83 -7.58
N ARG A 576 -30.16 3.70 -7.39
CA ARG A 576 -29.31 4.57 -6.54
C ARG A 576 -29.76 4.66 -5.08
N ILE A 577 -30.51 3.67 -4.61
CA ILE A 577 -30.98 3.53 -3.23
C ILE A 577 -29.94 2.75 -2.40
N ARG A 578 -29.74 3.15 -1.14
CA ARG A 578 -28.71 2.56 -0.26
C ARG A 578 -29.27 1.79 0.94
N HIS A 579 -30.57 1.86 1.13
CA HIS A 579 -31.32 1.21 2.19
C HIS A 579 -32.59 0.65 1.55
N VAL A 580 -32.86 -0.62 1.79
CA VAL A 580 -34.00 -1.36 1.23
C VAL A 580 -34.72 -2.05 2.39
N PRO A 581 -35.99 -1.70 2.67
CA PRO A 581 -36.79 -2.42 3.66
C PRO A 581 -37.11 -3.83 3.18
N VAL A 582 -37.05 -4.77 4.11
CA VAL A 582 -37.35 -6.19 3.88
C VAL A 582 -38.70 -6.48 4.52
N VAL A 583 -39.60 -7.10 3.75
CA VAL A 583 -40.98 -7.39 4.16
C VAL A 583 -41.26 -8.89 4.11
N THR A 584 -42.19 -9.35 4.93
CA THR A 584 -42.80 -10.68 4.83
C THR A 584 -43.64 -10.82 3.56
N ASP A 585 -43.98 -12.05 3.17
CA ASP A 585 -44.95 -12.33 2.10
C ASP A 585 -46.33 -11.70 2.37
N GLY A 586 -46.64 -11.41 3.64
CA GLY A 586 -47.84 -10.69 4.08
C GLY A 586 -47.70 -9.16 4.12
N GLY A 587 -46.60 -8.59 3.60
CA GLY A 587 -46.36 -7.15 3.51
C GLY A 587 -45.78 -6.48 4.77
N ALA A 588 -45.84 -7.13 5.93
CA ALA A 588 -45.32 -6.57 7.18
C ALA A 588 -43.78 -6.46 7.19
N LEU A 589 -43.28 -5.33 7.68
CA LEU A 589 -41.86 -5.01 7.85
C LEU A 589 -41.13 -6.01 8.75
N MET A 590 -40.03 -6.58 8.24
CA MET A 590 -39.16 -7.54 8.94
C MET A 590 -37.75 -6.98 9.18
N GLY A 591 -37.26 -6.08 8.32
CA GLY A 591 -35.87 -5.66 8.37
C GLY A 591 -35.58 -4.43 7.52
N ILE A 592 -34.35 -3.91 7.62
CA ILE A 592 -33.81 -2.93 6.67
C ILE A 592 -32.36 -3.29 6.37
N VAL A 593 -32.06 -3.51 5.09
CA VAL A 593 -30.71 -3.84 4.63
C VAL A 593 -30.10 -2.61 3.95
N SER A 594 -28.91 -2.23 4.42
CA SER A 594 -28.10 -1.19 3.80
C SER A 594 -27.05 -1.79 2.87
N ILE A 595 -26.52 -0.98 1.94
CA ILE A 595 -25.35 -1.34 1.14
C ILE A 595 -24.12 -1.69 2.02
N GLY A 596 -24.01 -1.10 3.22
CA GLY A 596 -22.96 -1.43 4.17
C GLY A 596 -23.08 -2.84 4.75
N ASP A 597 -24.31 -3.30 5.00
CA ASP A 597 -24.58 -4.67 5.47
C ASP A 597 -24.25 -5.70 4.38
N VAL A 598 -24.59 -5.39 3.12
CA VAL A 598 -24.26 -6.21 1.94
C VAL A 598 -22.74 -6.33 1.76
N VAL A 599 -22.02 -5.21 1.83
CA VAL A 599 -20.55 -5.20 1.74
C VAL A 599 -19.92 -5.99 2.90
N LYS A 600 -20.43 -5.83 4.13
CA LYS A 600 -19.97 -6.60 5.30
C LYS A 600 -20.20 -8.11 5.12
N GLY A 601 -21.36 -8.51 4.59
CA GLY A 601 -21.66 -9.90 4.26
C GLY A 601 -20.69 -10.49 3.23
N ARG A 602 -20.42 -9.78 2.13
CA ARG A 602 -19.49 -10.26 1.08
C ARG A 602 -18.03 -10.28 1.54
N ILE A 603 -17.59 -9.34 2.37
CA ILE A 603 -16.26 -9.40 2.99
C ILE A 603 -16.14 -10.66 3.87
N GLY A 604 -17.12 -10.93 4.73
CA GLY A 604 -17.12 -12.13 5.57
C GLY A 604 -17.13 -13.44 4.78
N GLN A 605 -17.85 -13.48 3.65
CA GLN A 605 -17.82 -14.61 2.71
C GLN A 605 -16.43 -14.81 2.09
N LEU A 606 -15.85 -13.75 1.51
CA LEU A 606 -14.52 -13.82 0.88
C LEU A 606 -13.42 -14.18 1.89
N GLU A 607 -13.51 -13.71 3.14
CA GLU A 607 -12.61 -14.11 4.23
C GLU A 607 -12.80 -15.58 4.65
N PHE A 608 -14.00 -16.14 4.51
CA PHE A 608 -14.26 -17.55 4.79
C PHE A 608 -13.76 -18.46 3.65
N GLU A 609 -14.09 -18.14 2.40
CA GLU A 609 -13.59 -18.82 1.21
C GLU A 609 -12.06 -18.80 1.14
N LYS A 610 -11.45 -17.64 1.42
CA LYS A 610 -9.99 -17.52 1.54
C LYS A 610 -9.43 -18.48 2.61
N ARG A 611 -10.03 -18.55 3.81
CA ARG A 611 -9.58 -19.47 4.87
C ARG A 611 -9.73 -20.94 4.49
N GLN A 612 -10.78 -21.29 3.74
CA GLN A 612 -10.95 -22.65 3.20
C GLN A 612 -9.87 -22.99 2.16
N LEU A 613 -9.59 -22.07 1.23
CA LEU A 613 -8.52 -22.23 0.24
C LEU A 613 -7.14 -22.31 0.91
N GLU A 614 -6.86 -21.49 1.92
CA GLU A 614 -5.64 -21.57 2.73
C GLU A 614 -5.52 -22.91 3.48
N GLY A 615 -6.63 -23.47 3.98
CA GLY A 615 -6.68 -24.81 4.59
C GLY A 615 -6.38 -25.95 3.59
N TYR A 616 -6.94 -25.89 2.39
CA TYR A 616 -6.64 -26.86 1.32
C TYR A 616 -5.20 -26.75 0.81
N ILE A 617 -4.66 -25.53 0.68
CA ILE A 617 -3.27 -25.30 0.23
C ILE A 617 -2.26 -25.71 1.31
N SER A 618 -2.61 -25.65 2.60
CA SER A 618 -1.78 -26.10 3.73
C SER A 618 -1.96 -27.59 4.09
N GLY A 619 -2.82 -28.33 3.38
CA GLY A 619 -2.98 -29.77 3.56
C GLY A 619 -3.69 -30.20 4.85
N THR A 620 -4.41 -29.29 5.52
CA THR A 620 -5.19 -29.59 6.74
C THR A 620 -6.68 -29.78 6.44
N GLY A 621 -6.99 -30.64 5.48
CA GLY A 621 -8.34 -31.08 5.11
C GLY A 621 -8.60 -32.53 5.47
#